data_AF-A0AAD9Z2N1-F1
#
_entry.id   AF-A0AAD9Z2N1-F1
#
_cell.length_a   1.000
_cell.length_b   1.000
_cell.length_c   1.000
_cell.angle_alpha   90.00
_cell.angle_beta   90.00
_cell.angle_gamma   90.00
#
_symmetry.space_group_name_H-M   'P 1'
#
loop_
_entity.id
_entity.type
_entity.pdbx_description
1 polymer ?
#
loop_
_entity_poly.entity_id
_entity_poly.type
_entity_poly.pdbx_seq_one_letter_code
_entity_poly.pdbx_strand_id
1 'polypeptide(L)'
;MAFPSMRTLEASENAGPIALMLVLGLIHRSLKTRGFTLSRSPLSTDVIVMGLLVLISNAWALMVTLPSRGSSSGFLTVPWIAVIFSWLYASNLASVFLYGGSTSEIWKMDCSNGPFGWRASLNPHCISALSLGLLATQVPCSVTLILEGNLIQGTLSIAGLALFLLSAFPYNEYVSAPHRYRGDMLRIALPTSHIEGTVYVLPSRNCGFEAVWSPKVRSEHRQTDSEMMALFSSMRTGSYSLSEPLRRLRTTMSAFNENVILSDQEVNDLAEWVLMEPGSNLATHSTQAKRPSNVHLIGRDLMYALAHAEYLIFMRKDALRPSLRKRLGSLRETRRSGGLEEQDSVPAVGYREGTAGYQDAVRYVYGLFNETIDTSALEPPALPSHMSFALGRQTESTEDYVGSLWTLCLQHSESTFSAMYIFCCVWFIEVGNVGGFHIFPFQCHSHRGDLTTWQIIWRQGWYECLVAQLITSSPLVAFAFAAGVLQ
;
A
#
# COMPACT_ATOMS: atom_id res chain seq x y z
N MET A 1 0.75 44.94 -46.99
CA MET A 1 0.37 44.48 -45.64
C MET A 1 1.57 43.79 -45.02
N ALA A 2 2.31 44.51 -44.17
CA ALA A 2 3.44 43.94 -43.45
C ALA A 2 2.92 43.29 -42.17
N PHE A 3 3.11 41.98 -42.04
CA PHE A 3 2.92 41.31 -40.74
C PHE A 3 4.01 41.85 -39.80
N PRO A 4 3.66 42.39 -38.61
CA PRO A 4 4.66 42.93 -37.71
C PRO A 4 5.61 41.81 -37.25
N SER A 5 6.89 42.14 -37.16
CA SER A 5 8.01 41.30 -36.69
C SER A 5 7.94 40.97 -35.19
N MET A 6 6.75 40.86 -34.62
CA MET A 6 6.47 40.61 -33.19
C MET A 6 6.65 39.14 -32.78
N ARG A 7 6.93 38.23 -33.72
CA ARG A 7 6.70 36.78 -33.50
C ARG A 7 7.85 35.96 -32.90
N THR A 8 9.07 36.49 -32.77
CA THR A 8 10.22 35.68 -32.32
C THR A 8 10.54 35.82 -30.83
N LEU A 9 10.31 36.98 -30.22
CA LEU A 9 10.56 37.21 -28.79
C LEU A 9 9.48 36.58 -27.91
N GLU A 10 8.20 36.73 -28.25
CA GLU A 10 7.08 36.10 -27.54
C GLU A 10 7.11 34.55 -27.61
N ALA A 11 7.68 33.99 -28.67
CA ALA A 11 7.85 32.54 -28.79
C ALA A 11 8.91 32.00 -27.80
N SER A 12 9.96 32.78 -27.49
CA SER A 12 11.00 32.38 -26.54
C SER A 12 10.52 32.44 -25.09
N GLU A 13 9.72 33.44 -24.73
CA GLU A 13 9.20 33.63 -23.37
C GLU A 13 8.16 32.56 -23.00
N ASN A 14 7.43 32.04 -24.00
CA ASN A 14 6.42 31.00 -23.80
C ASN A 14 6.95 29.56 -23.88
N ALA A 15 8.19 29.35 -24.35
CA ALA A 15 8.77 28.01 -24.50
C ALA A 15 8.99 27.29 -23.15
N GLY A 16 9.37 28.05 -22.11
CA GLY A 16 9.61 27.51 -20.76
C GLY A 16 8.38 26.84 -20.13
N PRO A 17 7.23 27.52 -20.04
CA PRO A 17 5.99 26.95 -19.51
C PRO A 17 5.53 25.67 -20.21
N ILE A 18 5.67 25.61 -21.53
CA ILE A 18 5.23 24.44 -22.33
C ILE A 18 6.16 23.26 -22.08
N ALA A 19 7.48 23.49 -22.12
CA ALA A 19 8.47 22.47 -21.82
C ALA A 19 8.25 21.89 -20.41
N LEU A 20 7.93 22.75 -19.43
CA LEU A 20 7.58 22.32 -18.09
C LEU A 20 6.32 21.45 -18.07
N MET A 21 5.22 21.89 -18.68
CA MET A 21 3.97 21.11 -18.71
C MET A 21 4.15 19.76 -19.39
N LEU A 22 4.97 19.69 -20.45
CA LEU A 22 5.35 18.45 -21.10
C LEU A 22 6.16 17.55 -20.15
N VAL A 23 7.15 18.08 -19.44
CA VAL A 23 7.92 17.33 -18.44
C VAL A 23 7.00 16.82 -17.32
N LEU A 24 6.08 17.64 -16.80
CA LEU A 24 5.10 17.23 -15.81
C LEU A 24 4.18 16.12 -16.33
N GLY A 25 3.69 16.25 -17.56
CA GLY A 25 2.88 15.22 -18.23
C GLY A 25 3.64 13.92 -18.50
N LEU A 26 4.94 14.00 -18.82
CA LEU A 26 5.80 12.83 -19.02
C LEU A 26 6.15 12.15 -17.70
N ILE A 27 6.44 12.90 -16.64
CA ILE A 27 6.65 12.38 -15.29
C ILE A 27 5.37 11.67 -14.84
N HIS A 28 4.22 12.35 -14.96
CA HIS A 28 2.90 11.78 -14.70
C HIS A 28 2.77 10.44 -15.46
N ARG A 29 2.83 10.44 -16.80
CA ARG A 29 2.67 9.20 -17.60
C ARG A 29 3.67 8.09 -17.23
N SER A 30 4.92 8.45 -16.94
CA SER A 30 5.95 7.50 -16.50
C SER A 30 5.56 6.84 -15.18
N LEU A 31 5.07 7.62 -14.21
CA LEU A 31 4.61 7.11 -12.93
C LEU A 31 3.38 6.19 -13.08
N LYS A 32 2.43 6.51 -13.99
CA LYS A 32 1.26 5.66 -14.26
C LYS A 32 1.65 4.28 -14.77
N THR A 33 2.66 4.25 -15.64
CA THR A 33 3.04 3.06 -16.39
C THR A 33 4.02 2.19 -15.65
N ARG A 34 5.01 2.78 -14.96
CA ARG A 34 6.04 2.04 -14.22
C ARG A 34 5.60 1.62 -12.83
N GLY A 35 4.57 2.25 -12.29
CA GLY A 35 4.18 2.08 -10.90
C GLY A 35 5.18 2.76 -9.96
N PHE A 36 5.03 2.50 -8.67
CA PHE A 36 5.79 3.17 -7.61
C PHE A 36 6.57 2.19 -6.76
N THR A 37 7.70 2.63 -6.21
CA THR A 37 8.44 1.85 -5.22
C THR A 37 8.17 2.44 -3.84
N LEU A 38 7.44 1.70 -3.02
CA LEU A 38 7.08 2.07 -1.66
C LEU A 38 8.21 1.65 -0.71
N SER A 39 8.65 2.59 0.14
CA SER A 39 9.66 2.38 1.18
C SER A 39 9.40 3.35 2.32
N ARG A 40 9.70 2.93 3.56
CA ARG A 40 9.68 3.78 4.76
C ARG A 40 10.88 4.73 4.80
N SER A 41 11.92 4.48 4.00
CA SER A 41 13.06 5.38 3.86
C SER A 41 12.62 6.77 3.38
N PRO A 42 13.20 7.87 3.93
CA PRO A 42 12.90 9.24 3.48
C PRO A 42 13.30 9.49 2.02
N LEU A 43 14.08 8.60 1.40
CA LEU A 43 14.51 8.66 0.00
C LEU A 43 13.72 7.69 -0.89
N SER A 44 12.41 7.59 -0.68
CA SER A 44 11.56 6.88 -1.65
C SER A 44 11.57 7.60 -3.01
N THR A 45 11.35 6.87 -4.09
CA THR A 45 11.23 7.45 -5.44
C THR A 45 10.20 8.57 -5.47
N ASP A 46 9.14 8.46 -4.66
CA ASP A 46 8.14 9.50 -4.47
C ASP A 46 8.76 10.78 -3.91
N VAL A 47 9.49 10.73 -2.80
CA VAL A 47 10.09 11.92 -2.19
C VAL A 47 11.08 12.60 -3.14
N ILE A 48 11.84 11.81 -3.91
CA ILE A 48 12.80 12.34 -4.91
C ILE A 48 12.08 13.01 -6.06
N VAL A 49 11.14 12.33 -6.71
CA VAL A 49 10.34 12.90 -7.80
C VAL A 49 9.61 14.14 -7.29
N MET A 50 9.12 14.10 -6.05
CA MET A 50 8.47 15.23 -5.42
C MET A 50 9.39 16.41 -5.18
N GLY A 51 10.58 16.18 -4.63
CA GLY A 51 11.57 17.24 -4.46
C GLY A 51 11.92 17.88 -5.79
N LEU A 52 12.10 17.07 -6.84
CA LEU A 52 12.34 17.58 -8.20
C LEU A 52 11.16 18.41 -8.72
N LEU A 53 9.92 17.94 -8.56
CA LEU A 53 8.73 18.68 -8.99
C LEU A 53 8.60 20.02 -8.28
N VAL A 54 8.88 20.08 -6.97
CA VAL A 54 8.85 21.30 -6.17
C VAL A 54 9.96 22.25 -6.62
N LEU A 55 11.19 21.76 -6.78
CA LEU A 55 12.33 22.54 -7.24
C LEU A 55 12.09 23.13 -8.63
N ILE A 56 11.58 22.32 -9.56
CA ILE A 56 11.25 22.77 -10.91
C ILE A 56 10.11 23.81 -10.88
N SER A 57 9.08 23.59 -10.07
CA SER A 57 7.98 24.56 -9.92
C SER A 57 8.45 25.89 -9.32
N ASN A 58 9.35 25.84 -8.34
CA ASN A 58 9.97 27.02 -7.72
C ASN A 58 10.92 27.75 -8.68
N ALA A 59 11.73 27.01 -9.43
CA ALA A 59 12.61 27.58 -10.45
C ALA A 59 11.79 28.28 -11.54
N TRP A 60 10.66 27.68 -11.95
CA TRP A 60 9.73 28.30 -12.87
C TRP A 60 9.12 29.58 -12.28
N ALA A 61 8.67 29.53 -11.03
CA ALA A 61 8.20 30.72 -10.32
C ALA A 61 9.18 31.85 -10.30
N LEU A 62 10.43 31.54 -9.98
CA LEU A 62 11.49 32.52 -9.99
C LEU A 62 11.72 33.07 -11.40
N MET A 63 11.69 32.23 -12.44
CA MET A 63 11.88 32.68 -13.82
C MET A 63 10.74 33.57 -14.33
N VAL A 64 9.48 33.31 -13.95
CA VAL A 64 8.34 34.14 -14.34
C VAL A 64 8.27 35.44 -13.53
N THR A 65 8.70 35.41 -12.27
CA THR A 65 8.65 36.58 -11.38
C THR A 65 9.88 37.47 -11.47
N LEU A 66 11.01 36.96 -11.97
CA LEU A 66 12.18 37.79 -12.23
C LEU A 66 11.84 38.76 -13.36
N PRO A 67 11.78 40.07 -13.09
CA PRO A 67 11.31 41.05 -14.05
C PRO A 67 12.20 40.98 -15.29
N SER A 68 11.59 40.78 -16.46
CA SER A 68 12.26 41.12 -17.71
C SER A 68 12.64 42.59 -17.59
N ARG A 69 13.94 42.85 -17.52
CA ARG A 69 14.52 44.19 -17.32
C ARG A 69 13.98 45.13 -18.42
N GLY A 70 12.87 45.80 -18.17
CA GLY A 70 12.27 46.72 -19.14
C GLY A 70 10.78 46.99 -19.00
N SER A 71 9.98 46.07 -18.43
CA SER A 71 8.54 46.29 -18.27
C SER A 71 8.19 46.67 -16.83
N SER A 72 7.69 47.90 -16.63
CA SER A 72 7.19 48.39 -15.33
C SER A 72 5.91 47.70 -14.85
N SER A 73 5.36 46.73 -15.59
CA SER A 73 4.20 45.91 -15.20
C SER A 73 4.56 44.47 -14.78
N GLY A 74 5.83 44.09 -14.74
CA GLY A 74 6.27 42.68 -14.61
C GLY A 74 6.08 41.99 -13.25
N PHE A 75 5.19 42.43 -12.36
CA PHE A 75 5.18 41.98 -10.96
C PHE A 75 4.19 40.87 -10.59
N LEU A 76 3.31 40.39 -11.47
CA LEU A 76 2.01 39.88 -10.99
C LEU A 76 1.60 38.45 -11.33
N THR A 77 2.52 37.58 -11.73
CA THR A 77 2.24 36.14 -11.70
C THR A 77 3.31 35.42 -10.89
N VAL A 78 3.15 35.41 -9.57
CA VAL A 78 3.81 34.38 -8.75
C VAL A 78 3.09 33.07 -9.03
N PRO A 79 3.77 32.02 -9.51
CA PRO A 79 3.21 30.69 -9.53
C PRO A 79 2.84 30.24 -8.14
N TRP A 80 1.55 30.26 -7.86
CA TRP A 80 0.95 29.72 -6.65
C TRP A 80 1.30 28.24 -6.46
N ILE A 81 1.60 27.50 -7.53
CA ILE A 81 2.21 26.17 -7.46
C ILE A 81 3.47 26.23 -6.61
N ALA A 82 4.42 27.13 -6.85
CA ALA A 82 5.64 27.21 -6.06
C ALA A 82 5.37 27.46 -4.56
N VAL A 83 4.38 28.29 -4.24
CA VAL A 83 4.02 28.59 -2.84
C VAL A 83 3.31 27.40 -2.17
N ILE A 84 2.31 26.81 -2.83
CA ILE A 84 1.60 25.63 -2.31
C ILE A 84 2.51 24.42 -2.24
N PHE A 85 3.34 24.19 -3.26
CA PHE A 85 4.29 23.09 -3.29
C PHE A 85 5.42 23.30 -2.30
N SER A 86 5.95 24.51 -2.14
CA SER A 86 6.95 24.77 -1.09
C SER A 86 6.34 24.60 0.30
N TRP A 87 5.09 25.00 0.52
CA TRP A 87 4.42 24.84 1.81
C TRP A 87 4.06 23.37 2.10
N LEU A 88 3.48 22.65 1.12
CA LEU A 88 3.18 21.23 1.22
C LEU A 88 4.45 20.38 1.30
N TYR A 89 5.52 20.75 0.58
CA TYR A 89 6.79 20.03 0.60
C TYR A 89 7.60 20.33 1.85
N ALA A 90 7.60 21.57 2.36
CA ALA A 90 8.22 21.91 3.63
C ALA A 90 7.50 21.25 4.81
N SER A 91 6.16 21.21 4.79
CA SER A 91 5.38 20.47 5.81
C SER A 91 5.60 18.95 5.72
N ASN A 92 5.83 18.43 4.52
CA ASN A 92 6.13 17.02 4.25
C ASN A 92 7.56 16.63 4.64
N LEU A 93 8.56 17.44 4.30
CA LEU A 93 9.94 17.29 4.79
C LEU A 93 9.96 17.40 6.31
N ALA A 94 9.25 18.35 6.90
CA ALA A 94 9.13 18.46 8.35
C ALA A 94 8.48 17.21 8.96
N SER A 95 7.39 16.67 8.40
CA SER A 95 6.74 15.47 8.92
C SER A 95 7.58 14.20 8.77
N VAL A 96 8.27 14.05 7.64
CA VAL A 96 9.11 12.87 7.34
C VAL A 96 10.43 12.90 8.12
N PHE A 97 11.11 14.06 8.20
CA PHE A 97 12.41 14.17 8.86
C PHE A 97 12.34 14.43 10.36
N LEU A 98 11.36 15.20 10.86
CA LEU A 98 11.32 15.59 12.28
C LEU A 98 10.54 14.62 13.16
N TYR A 99 9.55 13.91 12.61
CA TYR A 99 8.57 13.20 13.44
C TYR A 99 8.61 11.68 13.35
N GLY A 100 9.55 11.08 12.59
CA GLY A 100 9.80 9.64 12.63
C GLY A 100 8.55 8.76 12.45
N GLY A 101 7.56 9.22 11.67
CA GLY A 101 6.30 8.52 11.45
C GLY A 101 5.15 8.90 12.39
N SER A 102 5.35 9.74 13.41
CA SER A 102 4.21 10.34 14.14
C SER A 102 3.55 11.38 13.25
N THR A 103 2.28 11.19 12.91
CA THR A 103 1.51 12.08 12.04
C THR A 103 1.52 13.49 12.63
N SER A 104 2.19 14.45 11.98
CA SER A 104 2.09 15.87 12.32
C SER A 104 0.60 16.27 12.45
N GLU A 105 0.25 17.17 13.37
CA GLU A 105 -1.13 17.66 13.59
C GLU A 105 -1.83 18.23 12.33
N ILE A 106 -1.06 18.43 11.26
CA ILE A 106 -1.51 18.83 9.92
C ILE A 106 -2.39 17.75 9.27
N TRP A 107 -2.06 16.48 9.43
CA TRP A 107 -2.75 15.37 8.76
C TRP A 107 -3.56 14.56 9.77
N LYS A 108 -4.89 14.54 9.58
CA LYS A 108 -5.80 13.66 10.33
C LYS A 108 -5.86 12.27 9.71
N MET A 109 -5.57 12.16 8.40
CA MET A 109 -5.61 10.92 7.58
C MET A 109 -6.90 10.11 7.78
N ASP A 110 -8.01 10.83 8.02
CA ASP A 110 -9.32 10.25 8.13
C ASP A 110 -9.77 9.77 6.76
N CYS A 111 -9.76 8.45 6.54
CA CYS A 111 -10.08 7.81 5.26
C CYS A 111 -11.57 7.49 5.11
N SER A 112 -12.42 7.95 6.03
CA SER A 112 -13.87 7.73 5.98
C SER A 112 -14.53 8.21 4.67
N ASN A 113 -13.94 9.20 4.00
CA ASN A 113 -14.39 9.69 2.68
C ASN A 113 -13.66 9.03 1.49
N GLY A 114 -12.96 7.92 1.75
CA GLY A 114 -12.12 7.21 0.79
C GLY A 114 -10.74 7.84 0.56
N PRO A 115 -9.85 7.14 -0.16
CA PRO A 115 -8.47 7.59 -0.44
C PRO A 115 -8.37 8.90 -1.23
N PHE A 116 -9.45 9.29 -1.91
CA PHE A 116 -9.49 10.43 -2.81
C PHE A 116 -9.95 11.72 -2.11
N GLY A 117 -10.46 11.62 -0.89
CA GLY A 117 -10.92 12.78 -0.11
C GLY A 117 -9.79 13.53 0.57
N TRP A 118 -8.72 13.92 -0.13
CA TRP A 118 -7.47 14.40 0.49
C TRP A 118 -7.65 15.61 1.41
N ARG A 119 -8.65 16.45 1.11
CA ARG A 119 -9.03 17.58 1.94
C ARG A 119 -9.56 17.14 3.29
N ALA A 120 -10.45 16.15 3.33
CA ALA A 120 -10.97 15.62 4.59
C ALA A 120 -9.85 15.01 5.46
N SER A 121 -8.73 14.62 4.84
CA SER A 121 -7.56 14.10 5.52
C SER A 121 -6.64 15.17 6.13
N LEU A 122 -6.85 16.46 5.83
CA LEU A 122 -6.15 17.58 6.44
C LEU A 122 -6.89 18.12 7.67
N ASN A 123 -6.14 18.75 8.58
CA ASN A 123 -6.71 19.49 9.69
C ASN A 123 -7.57 20.66 9.17
N PRO A 124 -8.79 20.89 9.67
CA PRO A 124 -9.66 21.99 9.23
C PRO A 124 -8.98 23.36 9.24
N HIS A 125 -8.09 23.62 10.21
CA HIS A 125 -7.33 24.87 10.28
C HIS A 125 -6.32 24.98 9.13
N CYS A 126 -5.66 23.87 8.78
CA CYS A 126 -4.73 23.82 7.65
C CYS A 126 -5.46 24.00 6.31
N ILE A 127 -6.64 23.39 6.14
CA ILE A 127 -7.48 23.59 4.94
C ILE A 127 -7.92 25.04 4.83
N SER A 128 -8.35 25.64 5.94
CA SER A 128 -8.77 27.04 5.98
C SER A 128 -7.61 27.97 5.64
N ALA A 129 -6.44 27.76 6.23
CA ALA A 129 -5.23 28.53 5.93
C ALA A 129 -4.81 28.38 4.47
N LEU A 130 -4.81 27.15 3.93
CA LEU A 130 -4.50 26.88 2.52
C LEU A 130 -5.50 27.59 1.59
N SER A 131 -6.80 27.49 1.89
CA SER A 131 -7.87 28.09 1.08
C SER A 131 -7.82 29.62 1.11
N LEU A 132 -7.59 30.21 2.29
CA LEU A 132 -7.43 31.65 2.44
C LEU A 132 -6.17 32.17 1.74
N GLY A 133 -5.04 31.48 1.87
CA GLY A 133 -3.81 31.83 1.16
C GLY A 133 -3.97 31.73 -0.35
N LEU A 134 -4.67 30.72 -0.83
CA LEU A 134 -5.04 30.57 -2.24
C LEU A 134 -5.92 31.71 -2.75
N LEU A 135 -6.99 32.05 -2.02
CA LEU A 135 -7.88 33.16 -2.39
C LEU A 135 -7.15 34.51 -2.37
N ALA A 136 -6.37 34.78 -1.31
CA ALA A 136 -5.64 36.02 -1.12
C ALA A 136 -4.57 36.26 -2.19
N THR A 137 -4.06 35.20 -2.82
CA THR A 137 -3.06 35.31 -3.88
C THR A 137 -3.69 35.26 -5.28
N GLN A 138 -4.58 34.31 -5.55
CA GLN A 138 -5.12 34.07 -6.89
C GLN A 138 -6.19 35.07 -7.31
N VAL A 139 -7.05 35.52 -6.39
CA VAL A 139 -8.11 36.47 -6.75
C VAL A 139 -7.50 37.80 -7.21
N PRO A 140 -6.56 38.43 -6.47
CA PRO A 140 -5.95 39.67 -6.94
C PRO A 140 -5.20 39.52 -8.27
N CYS A 141 -4.39 38.47 -8.44
CA CYS A 141 -3.66 38.24 -9.69
C CYS A 141 -4.61 38.09 -10.89
N SER A 142 -5.69 37.32 -10.72
CA SER A 142 -6.68 37.11 -11.77
C SER A 142 -7.45 38.38 -12.13
N VAL A 143 -7.81 39.19 -11.12
CA VAL A 143 -8.47 40.49 -11.32
C VAL A 143 -7.52 41.44 -12.05
N THR A 144 -6.24 41.49 -11.68
CA THR A 144 -5.26 42.32 -12.38
C THR A 144 -5.11 41.92 -13.84
N LEU A 145 -5.02 40.61 -14.15
CA LEU A 145 -4.99 40.12 -15.53
C LEU A 145 -6.23 40.55 -16.33
N ILE A 146 -7.41 40.52 -15.71
CA ILE A 146 -8.66 41.01 -16.33
C ILE A 146 -8.59 42.52 -16.60
N LEU A 147 -8.11 43.30 -15.63
CA LEU A 147 -7.98 44.75 -15.75
C LEU A 147 -6.94 45.17 -16.80
N GLU A 148 -5.91 44.35 -17.02
CA GLU A 148 -4.89 44.52 -18.06
C GLU A 148 -5.36 44.07 -19.45
N GLY A 149 -6.62 43.61 -19.58
CA GLY A 149 -7.22 43.21 -20.86
C GLY A 149 -7.02 41.74 -21.22
N ASN A 150 -6.35 40.95 -20.38
CA ASN A 150 -6.17 39.50 -20.56
C ASN A 150 -7.35 38.71 -19.95
N LEU A 151 -8.55 38.97 -20.47
CA LEU A 151 -9.82 38.44 -19.96
C LEU A 151 -9.85 36.91 -19.87
N ILE A 152 -9.35 36.22 -20.90
CA ILE A 152 -9.39 34.75 -20.99
C ILE A 152 -8.53 34.14 -19.88
N GLN A 153 -7.28 34.59 -19.72
CA GLN A 153 -6.37 34.03 -18.73
C GLN A 153 -6.83 34.32 -17.30
N GLY A 154 -7.30 35.54 -17.02
CA GLY A 154 -7.84 35.87 -15.69
C GLY A 154 -9.10 35.07 -15.35
N THR A 155 -10.00 34.86 -16.32
CA THR A 155 -11.21 34.03 -16.12
C THR A 155 -10.86 32.57 -15.87
N LEU A 156 -9.94 31.99 -16.64
CA LEU A 156 -9.49 30.61 -16.47
C LEU A 156 -8.71 30.40 -15.17
N SER A 157 -8.03 31.43 -14.66
CA SER A 157 -7.38 31.40 -13.34
C SER A 157 -8.41 31.28 -12.23
N ILE A 158 -9.48 32.10 -12.28
CA ILE A 158 -10.61 32.01 -11.32
C ILE A 158 -11.31 30.67 -11.44
N ALA A 159 -11.55 30.17 -12.66
CA ALA A 159 -12.18 28.87 -12.88
C ALA A 159 -11.32 27.72 -12.32
N GLY A 160 -10.01 27.73 -12.56
CA GLY A 160 -9.07 26.75 -12.00
C GLY A 160 -9.06 26.77 -10.47
N LEU A 161 -9.04 27.96 -9.87
CA LEU A 161 -9.16 28.14 -8.42
C LEU A 161 -10.49 27.59 -7.88
N ALA A 162 -11.61 27.92 -8.53
CA ALA A 162 -12.92 27.44 -8.10
C ALA A 162 -13.02 25.91 -8.18
N LEU A 163 -12.55 25.30 -9.27
CA LEU A 163 -12.52 23.84 -9.43
C LEU A 163 -11.66 23.18 -8.35
N PHE A 164 -10.51 23.77 -8.02
CA PHE A 164 -9.68 23.31 -6.90
C PHE A 164 -10.41 23.45 -5.57
N LEU A 165 -10.95 24.63 -5.26
CA LEU A 165 -11.73 24.90 -4.04
C LEU A 165 -12.99 24.06 -3.88
N LEU A 166 -13.51 23.49 -4.96
CA LEU A 166 -14.65 22.57 -4.92
C LEU A 166 -14.24 21.10 -5.01
N SER A 167 -12.95 20.79 -5.20
CA SER A 167 -12.46 19.44 -5.57
C SER A 167 -13.28 18.82 -6.70
N ALA A 168 -13.65 19.64 -7.69
CA ALA A 168 -14.48 19.25 -8.82
C ALA A 168 -13.64 18.57 -9.93
N PHE A 169 -12.74 17.68 -9.54
CA PHE A 169 -11.85 16.95 -10.43
C PHE A 169 -12.14 15.45 -10.39
N PRO A 170 -11.95 14.73 -11.51
CA PRO A 170 -12.09 13.29 -11.51
C PRO A 170 -11.05 12.65 -10.59
N TYR A 171 -11.37 11.47 -10.07
CA TYR A 171 -10.42 10.72 -9.25
C TYR A 171 -9.15 10.40 -10.04
N ASN A 172 -8.02 10.55 -9.37
CA ASN A 172 -6.73 10.27 -9.96
C ASN A 172 -6.60 8.75 -10.19
N GLU A 173 -6.57 8.32 -11.46
CA GLU A 173 -6.39 6.90 -11.82
C GLU A 173 -5.08 6.30 -11.27
N TYR A 174 -4.13 7.12 -10.80
CA TYR A 174 -2.83 6.70 -10.28
C TYR A 174 -2.94 5.92 -8.98
N VAL A 175 -4.04 6.07 -8.24
CA VAL A 175 -4.33 5.23 -7.07
C VAL A 175 -4.54 3.77 -7.48
N SER A 176 -4.78 3.50 -8.76
CA SER A 176 -4.83 2.15 -9.31
C SER A 176 -3.53 1.69 -9.98
N ALA A 177 -2.46 2.51 -9.96
CA ALA A 177 -1.18 2.12 -10.51
C ALA A 177 -0.58 0.94 -9.72
N PRO A 178 0.26 0.09 -10.36
CA PRO A 178 0.94 -0.98 -9.64
C PRO A 178 1.87 -0.42 -8.55
N HIS A 179 1.78 -0.98 -7.34
CA HIS A 179 2.73 -0.70 -6.28
C HIS A 179 3.79 -1.80 -6.24
N ARG A 180 5.04 -1.39 -6.11
CA ARG A 180 6.18 -2.26 -5.85
C ARG A 180 6.66 -2.03 -4.44
N TYR A 181 6.89 -3.10 -3.70
CA TYR A 181 7.29 -3.01 -2.29
C TYR A 181 8.78 -3.24 -2.15
N ARG A 182 9.42 -2.46 -1.26
CA ARG A 182 10.74 -2.77 -0.70
C ARG A 182 10.60 -3.57 0.60
N GLY A 183 11.71 -4.11 1.10
CA GLY A 183 11.73 -4.99 2.26
C GLY A 183 11.23 -4.34 3.54
N ASP A 184 11.30 -3.01 3.64
CA ASP A 184 10.77 -2.24 4.79
C ASP A 184 9.27 -1.95 4.71
N MET A 185 8.59 -2.35 3.63
CA MET A 185 7.19 -2.02 3.38
C MET A 185 6.45 -3.14 2.64
N LEU A 186 6.79 -4.40 2.94
CA LEU A 186 6.10 -5.57 2.40
C LEU A 186 4.68 -5.66 2.97
N ARG A 187 3.71 -5.22 2.17
CA ARG A 187 2.30 -5.11 2.54
C ARG A 187 1.51 -6.28 1.96
N ILE A 188 0.88 -7.05 2.82
CA ILE A 188 -0.05 -8.10 2.43
C ILE A 188 -1.46 -7.53 2.47
N ALA A 189 -1.98 -7.21 1.30
CA ALA A 189 -3.38 -6.82 1.12
C ALA A 189 -4.29 -7.97 1.56
N LEU A 190 -5.17 -7.70 2.51
CA LEU A 190 -6.12 -8.67 3.02
C LEU A 190 -7.44 -8.60 2.24
N PRO A 191 -8.16 -9.72 2.09
CA PRO A 191 -9.44 -9.71 1.41
C PRO A 191 -10.46 -8.88 2.19
N THR A 192 -11.08 -7.88 1.54
CA THR A 192 -12.09 -7.03 2.16
C THR A 192 -13.15 -6.60 1.16
N SER A 193 -14.43 -6.60 1.56
CA SER A 193 -15.52 -6.03 0.76
C SER A 193 -15.62 -4.51 0.83
N HIS A 194 -14.90 -3.88 1.77
CA HIS A 194 -14.97 -2.45 2.02
C HIS A 194 -14.00 -1.66 1.12
N ILE A 195 -14.20 -0.34 1.03
CA ILE A 195 -13.31 0.59 0.27
C ILE A 195 -11.98 0.86 1.00
N GLU A 196 -11.89 0.42 2.24
CA GLU A 196 -10.74 0.49 3.13
C GLU A 196 -10.67 -0.81 3.92
N GLY A 197 -9.51 -1.13 4.45
CA GLY A 197 -9.32 -2.36 5.21
C GLY A 197 -7.99 -2.39 5.90
N THR A 198 -7.78 -3.44 6.68
CA THR A 198 -6.48 -3.67 7.27
C THR A 198 -5.57 -4.39 6.29
N VAL A 199 -4.30 -3.99 6.30
CA VAL A 199 -3.20 -4.61 5.60
C VAL A 199 -2.19 -5.04 6.66
N TYR A 200 -1.56 -6.21 6.47
CA TYR A 200 -0.46 -6.62 7.32
C TYR A 200 0.87 -6.23 6.68
N VAL A 201 1.72 -5.54 7.45
CA VAL A 201 3.08 -5.22 7.03
C VAL A 201 4.02 -6.22 7.67
N LEU A 202 4.77 -6.95 6.83
CA LEU A 202 5.73 -7.92 7.31
C LEU A 202 6.91 -7.21 8.01
N PRO A 203 7.59 -7.87 8.96
CA PRO A 203 8.70 -7.29 9.66
C PRO A 203 9.87 -6.97 8.74
N SER A 204 10.64 -5.99 9.16
CA SER A 204 11.90 -5.58 8.55
C SER A 204 12.92 -5.28 9.65
N ARG A 205 14.18 -5.02 9.26
CA ARG A 205 15.29 -4.84 10.21
C ARG A 205 15.02 -3.88 11.37
N ASN A 206 14.22 -2.84 11.16
CA ASN A 206 13.94 -1.79 12.14
C ASN A 206 12.46 -1.68 12.50
N CYS A 207 11.61 -2.61 12.03
CA CYS A 207 10.19 -2.55 12.30
C CYS A 207 9.61 -3.97 12.43
N GLY A 208 8.87 -4.17 13.50
CA GLY A 208 8.14 -5.40 13.76
C GLY A 208 6.97 -5.63 12.82
N PHE A 209 6.22 -6.71 13.09
CA PHE A 209 4.98 -7.00 12.36
C PHE A 209 3.93 -5.95 12.72
N GLU A 210 3.24 -5.40 11.72
CA GLU A 210 2.28 -4.32 11.93
C GLU A 210 0.95 -4.61 11.21
N ALA A 211 -0.15 -4.23 11.85
CA ALA A 211 -1.46 -4.17 11.22
C ALA A 211 -1.84 -2.71 11.01
N VAL A 212 -2.09 -2.33 9.76
CA VAL A 212 -2.40 -0.93 9.44
C VAL A 212 -3.69 -0.80 8.65
N TRP A 213 -4.48 0.19 9.01
CA TRP A 213 -5.64 0.60 8.25
C TRP A 213 -5.21 1.37 7.00
N SER A 214 -5.66 0.92 5.83
CA SER A 214 -5.27 1.51 4.56
C SER A 214 -6.44 1.54 3.57
N PRO A 215 -6.52 2.56 2.69
CA PRO A 215 -7.49 2.55 1.62
C PRO A 215 -7.22 1.38 0.67
N LYS A 216 -8.28 0.86 0.08
CA LYS A 216 -8.20 -0.24 -0.85
C LYS A 216 -7.58 0.20 -2.17
N VAL A 217 -6.32 -0.15 -2.36
CA VAL A 217 -5.65 0.03 -3.64
C VAL A 217 -6.08 -1.08 -4.60
N ARG A 218 -6.72 -0.69 -5.71
CA ARG A 218 -7.30 -1.64 -6.66
C ARG A 218 -6.26 -2.60 -7.23
N SER A 219 -5.05 -2.13 -7.56
CA SER A 219 -3.98 -2.95 -8.10
C SER A 219 -3.51 -4.03 -7.12
N GLU A 220 -3.53 -3.75 -5.82
CA GLU A 220 -3.13 -4.68 -4.76
C GLU A 220 -4.22 -5.71 -4.44
N HIS A 221 -5.47 -5.24 -4.34
CA HIS A 221 -6.57 -6.06 -3.85
C HIS A 221 -7.29 -6.84 -4.94
N ARG A 222 -7.17 -6.45 -6.22
CA ARG A 222 -7.92 -7.08 -7.33
C ARG A 222 -7.76 -8.60 -7.36
N GLN A 223 -6.53 -9.09 -7.23
CA GLN A 223 -6.26 -10.52 -7.27
C GLN A 223 -6.75 -11.19 -5.99
N THR A 224 -6.36 -10.67 -4.83
CA THR A 224 -6.75 -11.19 -3.52
C THR A 224 -8.26 -11.31 -3.36
N ASP A 225 -9.02 -10.26 -3.68
CA ASP A 225 -10.47 -10.28 -3.57
C ASP A 225 -11.12 -11.23 -4.57
N SER A 226 -10.65 -11.23 -5.83
CA SER A 226 -11.18 -12.11 -6.87
C SER A 226 -11.06 -13.58 -6.45
N GLU A 227 -9.86 -13.98 -6.02
CA GLU A 227 -9.60 -15.36 -5.62
C GLU A 227 -10.34 -15.73 -4.33
N MET A 228 -10.43 -14.81 -3.36
CA MET A 228 -11.14 -15.05 -2.11
C MET A 228 -12.66 -15.11 -2.27
N MET A 229 -13.24 -14.26 -3.11
CA MET A 229 -14.68 -14.30 -3.42
C MET A 229 -15.04 -15.56 -4.19
N ALA A 230 -14.18 -15.99 -5.12
CA ALA A 230 -14.33 -17.27 -5.80
C ALA A 230 -14.27 -18.44 -4.81
N LEU A 231 -13.32 -18.43 -3.88
CA LEU A 231 -13.19 -19.43 -2.84
C LEU A 231 -14.46 -19.50 -1.97
N PHE A 232 -14.92 -18.38 -1.42
CA PHE A 232 -16.13 -18.36 -0.59
C PHE A 232 -17.40 -18.71 -1.35
N SER A 233 -17.50 -18.34 -2.63
CA SER A 233 -18.61 -18.75 -3.49
C SER A 233 -18.62 -20.27 -3.67
N SER A 234 -17.46 -20.89 -3.93
CA SER A 234 -17.35 -22.34 -4.06
C SER A 234 -17.65 -23.07 -2.75
N MET A 235 -17.19 -22.54 -1.62
CA MET A 235 -17.43 -23.10 -0.28
C MET A 235 -18.91 -23.04 0.10
N ARG A 236 -19.57 -21.90 -0.14
CA ARG A 236 -21.01 -21.73 0.14
C ARG A 236 -21.90 -22.62 -0.71
N THR A 237 -21.48 -22.93 -1.94
CA THR A 237 -22.24 -23.80 -2.85
C THR A 237 -21.95 -25.28 -2.65
N GLY A 238 -21.02 -25.64 -1.76
CA GLY A 238 -20.59 -27.04 -1.58
C GLY A 238 -19.87 -27.62 -2.80
N SER A 239 -19.38 -26.77 -3.72
CA SER A 239 -18.70 -27.18 -4.95
C SER A 239 -17.18 -27.12 -4.85
N TYR A 240 -16.64 -26.72 -3.69
CA TYR A 240 -15.21 -26.55 -3.51
C TYR A 240 -14.47 -27.88 -3.35
N SER A 241 -13.25 -27.93 -3.88
CA SER A 241 -12.29 -29.02 -3.60
C SER A 241 -11.37 -28.62 -2.46
N LEU A 242 -10.84 -29.58 -1.71
CA LEU A 242 -9.87 -29.32 -0.63
C LEU A 242 -8.58 -28.66 -1.13
N SER A 243 -8.21 -28.86 -2.40
CA SER A 243 -7.09 -28.18 -3.05
C SER A 243 -7.39 -26.74 -3.46
N GLU A 244 -8.66 -26.34 -3.49
CA GLU A 244 -9.08 -25.02 -3.98
C GLU A 244 -8.47 -23.86 -3.17
N PRO A 245 -8.51 -23.84 -1.82
CA PRO A 245 -7.92 -22.73 -1.06
C PRO A 245 -6.42 -22.57 -1.35
N LEU A 246 -5.67 -23.67 -1.48
CA LEU A 246 -4.25 -23.62 -1.80
C LEU A 246 -4.00 -23.11 -3.23
N ARG A 247 -4.79 -23.58 -4.19
CA ARG A 247 -4.70 -23.12 -5.58
C ARG A 247 -4.89 -21.61 -5.67
N ARG A 248 -5.91 -21.09 -4.99
CA ARG A 248 -6.23 -19.65 -4.91
C ARG A 248 -5.11 -18.86 -4.21
N LEU A 249 -4.61 -19.38 -3.09
CA LEU A 249 -3.47 -18.78 -2.36
C LEU A 249 -2.20 -18.72 -3.22
N ARG A 250 -1.89 -19.75 -4.01
CA ARG A 250 -0.73 -19.75 -4.92
C ARG A 250 -0.83 -18.65 -5.98
N THR A 251 -2.03 -18.45 -6.53
CA THR A 251 -2.26 -17.37 -7.50
C THR A 251 -1.98 -16.00 -6.88
N THR A 252 -2.46 -15.76 -5.65
CA THR A 252 -2.23 -14.46 -4.98
C THR A 252 -0.76 -14.27 -4.59
N MET A 253 -0.11 -15.30 -4.05
CA MET A 253 1.32 -15.26 -3.70
C MET A 253 2.22 -15.04 -4.92
N SER A 254 1.91 -15.68 -6.06
CA SER A 254 2.65 -15.47 -7.32
C SER A 254 2.53 -14.03 -7.80
N ALA A 255 1.30 -13.51 -7.87
CA ALA A 255 1.05 -12.12 -8.26
C ALA A 255 1.71 -11.11 -7.31
N PHE A 256 1.76 -11.43 -6.01
CA PHE A 256 2.45 -10.60 -5.03
C PHE A 256 3.98 -10.59 -5.26
N ASN A 257 4.60 -11.76 -5.45
CA ASN A 257 6.04 -11.89 -5.69
C ASN A 257 6.51 -11.14 -6.95
N GLU A 258 5.69 -11.04 -8.00
CA GLU A 258 6.00 -10.22 -9.19
C GLU A 258 6.15 -8.72 -8.88
N ASN A 259 5.54 -8.25 -7.80
CA ASN A 259 5.55 -6.84 -7.39
C ASN A 259 6.54 -6.54 -6.24
N VAL A 260 7.26 -7.56 -5.75
CA VAL A 260 8.17 -7.42 -4.60
C VAL A 260 9.62 -7.31 -5.07
N ILE A 261 10.33 -6.29 -4.58
CA ILE A 261 11.75 -6.09 -4.83
C ILE A 261 12.49 -6.23 -3.49
N LEU A 262 13.22 -7.33 -3.33
CA LEU A 262 14.04 -7.60 -2.15
C LEU A 262 15.50 -7.80 -2.54
N SER A 263 16.38 -7.16 -1.79
CA SER A 263 17.80 -7.49 -1.73
C SER A 263 18.03 -8.78 -0.94
N ASP A 264 19.17 -9.43 -1.17
CA ASP A 264 19.54 -10.65 -0.44
C ASP A 264 19.52 -10.45 1.08
N GLN A 265 19.93 -9.28 1.56
CA GLN A 265 19.88 -8.95 2.99
C GLN A 265 18.44 -8.91 3.50
N GLU A 266 17.52 -8.25 2.80
CA GLU A 266 16.11 -8.18 3.22
C GLU A 266 15.43 -9.55 3.21
N VAL A 267 15.77 -10.43 2.25
CA VAL A 267 15.31 -11.82 2.25
C VAL A 267 15.84 -12.58 3.47
N ASN A 268 17.11 -12.38 3.81
CA ASN A 268 17.70 -13.01 5.00
C ASN A 268 17.08 -12.48 6.30
N ASP A 269 16.81 -11.18 6.40
CA ASP A 269 16.16 -10.58 7.58
C ASP A 269 14.73 -11.14 7.76
N LEU A 270 13.97 -11.27 6.66
CA LEU A 270 12.64 -11.89 6.67
C LEU A 270 12.72 -13.38 7.05
N ALA A 271 13.69 -14.11 6.49
CA ALA A 271 13.91 -15.52 6.80
C ALA A 271 14.36 -15.73 8.25
N GLU A 272 15.15 -14.82 8.81
CA GLU A 272 15.59 -14.87 10.20
C GLU A 272 14.39 -14.76 11.14
N TRP A 273 13.47 -13.84 10.87
CA TRP A 273 12.21 -13.74 11.62
C TRP A 273 11.34 -15.00 11.51
N VAL A 274 11.21 -15.56 10.30
CA VAL A 274 10.30 -16.69 10.05
C VAL A 274 10.87 -18.04 10.49
N LEU A 275 12.19 -18.27 10.39
CA LEU A 275 12.82 -19.60 10.54
C LEU A 275 13.67 -19.76 11.80
N MET A 276 14.08 -18.68 12.46
CA MET A 276 14.85 -18.78 13.69
C MET A 276 13.94 -18.93 14.91
N GLU A 277 14.50 -19.47 15.98
CA GLU A 277 13.76 -19.65 17.22
C GLU A 277 13.36 -18.29 17.81
N PRO A 278 12.13 -18.19 18.34
CA PRO A 278 11.64 -17.03 19.06
C PRO A 278 12.66 -16.55 20.10
N GLY A 279 13.03 -15.28 20.05
CA GLY A 279 13.93 -14.66 21.04
C GLY A 279 15.39 -14.49 20.59
N SER A 280 15.78 -14.99 19.42
CA SER A 280 17.14 -14.80 18.88
C SER A 280 17.41 -13.35 18.39
N ASN A 281 16.37 -12.58 18.04
CA ASN A 281 16.52 -11.19 17.58
C ASN A 281 15.35 -10.28 18.04
N LEU A 282 15.51 -9.55 19.14
CA LEU A 282 14.41 -8.84 19.83
C LEU A 282 13.71 -7.74 19.00
N ALA A 283 14.39 -7.14 18.01
CA ALA A 283 13.83 -6.02 17.26
C ALA A 283 12.81 -6.45 16.19
N THR A 284 13.09 -7.55 15.46
CA THR A 284 12.24 -8.06 14.37
C THR A 284 11.00 -8.81 14.88
N HIS A 285 11.08 -9.39 16.08
CA HIS A 285 9.95 -10.03 16.75
C HIS A 285 9.05 -9.06 17.55
N SER A 286 9.30 -7.75 17.46
CA SER A 286 8.34 -6.79 18.00
C SER A 286 7.04 -6.86 17.19
N THR A 287 5.90 -6.76 17.88
CA THR A 287 4.58 -6.72 17.23
C THR A 287 3.96 -5.36 17.51
N GLN A 288 3.75 -4.58 16.46
CA GLN A 288 3.03 -3.30 16.49
C GLN A 288 1.56 -3.47 16.13
N ALA A 289 1.05 -4.70 16.09
CA ALA A 289 -0.37 -5.00 15.92
C ALA A 289 -1.03 -5.25 17.29
N LYS A 290 -2.32 -4.91 17.42
CA LYS A 290 -3.07 -5.16 18.65
C LYS A 290 -3.94 -6.39 18.48
N ARG A 291 -3.79 -7.39 19.35
CA ARG A 291 -4.72 -8.52 19.43
C ARG A 291 -5.81 -8.23 20.47
N PRO A 292 -7.10 -8.37 20.13
CA PRO A 292 -8.17 -8.33 21.14
C PRO A 292 -8.01 -9.47 22.15
N SER A 293 -8.29 -9.22 23.43
CA SER A 293 -8.07 -10.19 24.51
C SER A 293 -8.90 -11.47 24.40
N ASN A 294 -9.98 -11.44 23.64
CA ASN A 294 -10.89 -12.57 23.41
C ASN A 294 -10.68 -13.25 22.05
N VAL A 295 -9.60 -12.92 21.33
CA VAL A 295 -9.33 -13.43 19.99
C VAL A 295 -7.99 -14.16 19.97
N HIS A 296 -8.01 -15.39 19.48
CA HIS A 296 -6.81 -16.19 19.26
C HIS A 296 -5.95 -15.59 18.16
N LEU A 297 -4.64 -15.83 18.24
CA LEU A 297 -3.71 -15.42 17.21
C LEU A 297 -3.91 -16.20 15.90
N ILE A 298 -4.37 -17.45 16.00
CA ILE A 298 -4.62 -18.31 14.85
C ILE A 298 -5.87 -17.83 14.11
N GLY A 299 -5.65 -17.20 12.97
CA GLY A 299 -6.72 -16.69 12.11
C GLY A 299 -6.32 -16.68 10.65
N ARG A 300 -7.33 -16.79 9.77
CA ARG A 300 -7.17 -16.92 8.32
C ARG A 300 -6.24 -15.85 7.74
N ASP A 301 -6.46 -14.58 8.07
CA ASP A 301 -5.75 -13.47 7.44
C ASP A 301 -4.30 -13.37 7.89
N LEU A 302 -3.99 -13.80 9.12
CA LEU A 302 -2.60 -13.89 9.56
C LEU A 302 -1.88 -15.03 8.87
N MET A 303 -2.51 -16.20 8.75
CA MET A 303 -1.93 -17.34 8.04
C MET A 303 -1.73 -17.04 6.56
N TYR A 304 -2.65 -16.27 5.96
CA TYR A 304 -2.51 -15.74 4.61
C TYR A 304 -1.23 -14.90 4.48
N ALA A 305 -0.97 -13.96 5.39
CA ALA A 305 0.23 -13.14 5.37
C ALA A 305 1.52 -13.93 5.64
N LEU A 306 1.50 -14.88 6.59
CA LEU A 306 2.64 -15.75 6.86
C LEU A 306 2.98 -16.65 5.67
N ALA A 307 1.97 -17.17 4.97
CA ALA A 307 2.19 -17.93 3.74
C ALA A 307 2.85 -17.07 2.64
N HIS A 308 2.48 -15.79 2.52
CA HIS A 308 3.16 -14.86 1.59
C HIS A 308 4.63 -14.63 1.99
N ALA A 309 4.90 -14.43 3.28
CA ALA A 309 6.27 -14.26 3.77
C ALA A 309 7.14 -15.50 3.48
N GLU A 310 6.63 -16.68 3.79
CA GLU A 310 7.30 -17.96 3.53
C GLU A 310 7.52 -18.19 2.03
N TYR A 311 6.53 -17.87 1.20
CA TYR A 311 6.66 -17.98 -0.25
C TYR A 311 7.78 -17.09 -0.80
N LEU A 312 7.89 -15.83 -0.34
CA LEU A 312 8.98 -14.94 -0.73
C LEU A 312 10.36 -15.50 -0.36
N ILE A 313 10.50 -16.03 0.86
CA ILE A 313 11.73 -16.69 1.32
C ILE A 313 12.08 -17.88 0.41
N PHE A 314 11.09 -18.73 0.12
CA PHE A 314 11.29 -19.91 -0.70
C PHE A 314 11.68 -19.57 -2.15
N MET A 315 11.03 -18.58 -2.75
CA MET A 315 11.33 -18.10 -4.10
C MET A 315 12.69 -17.40 -4.22
N ARG A 316 13.39 -17.18 -3.09
CA ARG A 316 14.72 -16.58 -3.00
C ARG A 316 15.68 -17.44 -2.16
N LYS A 317 15.45 -18.76 -2.08
CA LYS A 317 16.26 -19.69 -1.27
C LYS A 317 17.77 -19.64 -1.54
N ASP A 318 18.16 -19.30 -2.77
CA ASP A 318 19.56 -19.22 -3.18
C ASP A 318 20.27 -17.98 -2.60
N ALA A 319 19.52 -16.93 -2.25
CA ALA A 319 20.01 -15.74 -1.55
C ALA A 319 20.18 -15.95 -0.03
N LEU A 320 19.62 -17.04 0.53
CA LEU A 320 19.70 -17.32 1.96
C LEU A 320 21.11 -17.74 2.39
N ARG A 321 21.53 -17.28 3.57
CA ARG A 321 22.74 -17.78 4.25
C ARG A 321 22.60 -19.30 4.50
N PRO A 322 23.70 -20.06 4.51
CA PRO A 322 23.65 -21.52 4.67
C PRO A 322 22.91 -22.01 5.92
N SER A 323 23.03 -21.28 7.04
CA SER A 323 22.33 -21.62 8.29
C SER A 323 20.81 -21.52 8.16
N LEU A 324 20.30 -20.48 7.49
CA LEU A 324 18.87 -20.28 7.22
C LEU A 324 18.36 -21.28 6.17
N ARG A 325 19.17 -21.54 5.13
CA ARG A 325 18.83 -22.50 4.09
C ARG A 325 18.64 -23.92 4.65
N LYS A 326 19.49 -24.34 5.60
CA LYS A 326 19.33 -25.63 6.31
C LYS A 326 18.02 -25.69 7.09
N ARG A 327 17.57 -24.57 7.66
CA ARG A 327 16.32 -24.46 8.40
C ARG A 327 15.08 -24.34 7.50
N LEU A 328 15.21 -24.10 6.20
CA LEU A 328 14.04 -23.98 5.30
C LEU A 328 13.16 -25.25 5.31
N GLY A 329 13.77 -26.42 5.53
CA GLY A 329 13.07 -27.69 5.68
C GLY A 329 12.23 -27.82 6.96
N SER A 330 12.32 -26.88 7.91
CA SER A 330 11.49 -26.93 9.13
C SER A 330 10.04 -26.51 8.87
N LEU A 331 9.77 -25.74 7.82
CA LEU A 331 8.41 -25.29 7.47
C LEU A 331 7.82 -25.99 6.25
N ARG A 332 8.68 -26.60 5.42
CA ARG A 332 8.29 -27.37 4.25
C ARG A 332 8.91 -28.75 4.29
N GLU A 333 8.10 -29.78 4.11
CA GLU A 333 8.61 -31.12 3.88
C GLU A 333 9.50 -31.16 2.62
N THR A 334 10.79 -31.43 2.82
CA THR A 334 11.78 -31.64 1.75
C THR A 334 11.38 -32.80 0.83
N ARG A 335 10.67 -33.82 1.35
CA ARG A 335 10.15 -34.96 0.57
C ARG A 335 9.18 -34.58 -0.55
N ARG A 336 8.44 -33.47 -0.41
CA ARG A 336 7.45 -33.01 -1.41
C ARG A 336 7.96 -31.86 -2.28
N SER A 337 9.02 -31.20 -1.85
CA SER A 337 9.59 -30.00 -2.51
C SER A 337 10.80 -30.29 -3.41
N GLY A 338 11.09 -31.57 -3.67
CA GLY A 338 11.98 -32.00 -4.75
C GLY A 338 13.48 -31.72 -4.53
N GLY A 339 13.93 -31.51 -3.29
CA GLY A 339 15.36 -31.29 -3.05
C GLY A 339 15.78 -31.30 -1.57
N LEU A 340 16.94 -31.93 -1.34
CA LEU A 340 17.71 -32.08 -0.09
C LEU A 340 17.20 -33.19 0.85
N GLU A 341 17.65 -34.42 0.58
CA GLU A 341 17.83 -35.44 1.61
C GLU A 341 19.04 -35.04 2.46
N GLU A 342 18.84 -34.70 3.73
CA GLU A 342 19.93 -34.64 4.70
C GLU A 342 19.46 -35.13 6.08
N GLN A 343 20.38 -35.85 6.74
CA GLN A 343 20.13 -37.02 7.59
C GLN A 343 19.96 -36.71 9.10
N ASP A 344 19.78 -35.45 9.49
CA ASP A 344 19.60 -35.00 10.89
C ASP A 344 18.42 -34.01 11.02
N SER A 345 17.33 -34.24 10.27
CA SER A 345 16.26 -33.26 10.14
C SER A 345 15.49 -33.08 11.46
N VAL A 346 15.59 -31.88 12.04
CA VAL A 346 14.60 -31.37 13.00
C VAL A 346 13.21 -31.64 12.40
N PRO A 347 12.29 -32.29 13.11
CA PRO A 347 10.97 -32.59 12.58
C PRO A 347 10.31 -31.27 12.14
N ALA A 348 9.78 -31.27 10.92
CA ALA A 348 9.13 -30.09 10.38
C ALA A 348 7.92 -29.72 11.27
N VAL A 349 7.74 -28.41 11.47
CA VAL A 349 6.74 -27.86 12.38
C VAL A 349 5.35 -28.32 11.96
N GLY A 350 4.67 -28.95 12.90
CA GLY A 350 3.31 -29.43 12.73
C GLY A 350 3.15 -30.72 11.94
N TYR A 351 4.23 -31.40 11.54
CA TYR A 351 4.17 -32.68 10.83
C TYR A 351 3.97 -33.91 11.73
N ARG A 352 3.75 -33.71 13.04
CA ARG A 352 3.30 -34.78 13.93
C ARG A 352 1.87 -35.18 13.57
N GLU A 353 1.53 -36.45 13.80
CA GLU A 353 0.19 -36.95 13.46
C GLU A 353 -0.92 -36.32 14.33
N GLY A 354 -2.08 -36.10 13.71
CA GLY A 354 -3.29 -35.65 14.40
C GLY A 354 -3.14 -34.30 15.10
N THR A 355 -3.76 -34.18 16.27
CA THR A 355 -3.83 -32.94 17.06
C THR A 355 -2.47 -32.47 17.55
N ALA A 356 -1.51 -33.38 17.75
CA ALA A 356 -0.16 -33.02 18.17
C ALA A 356 0.57 -32.15 17.13
N GLY A 357 0.34 -32.42 15.83
CA GLY A 357 0.87 -31.59 14.74
C GLY A 357 0.24 -30.21 14.73
N TYR A 358 -1.08 -30.14 14.86
CA TYR A 358 -1.80 -28.88 14.95
C TYR A 358 -1.25 -28.00 16.09
N GLN A 359 -1.17 -28.56 17.30
CA GLN A 359 -0.68 -27.84 18.47
C GLN A 359 0.76 -27.36 18.33
N ASP A 360 1.63 -28.15 17.68
CA ASP A 360 3.01 -27.75 17.39
C ASP A 360 3.05 -26.52 16.47
N ALA A 361 2.25 -26.53 15.40
CA ALA A 361 2.11 -25.38 14.51
C ALA A 361 1.51 -24.14 15.21
N VAL A 362 0.54 -24.32 16.11
CA VAL A 362 0.00 -23.23 16.92
C VAL A 362 1.09 -22.62 17.81
N ARG A 363 1.84 -23.44 18.56
CA ARG A 363 2.94 -22.96 19.41
C ARG A 363 3.98 -22.19 18.62
N TYR A 364 4.30 -22.68 17.42
CA TYR A 364 5.23 -22.01 16.52
C TYR A 364 4.75 -20.61 16.14
N VAL A 365 3.49 -20.47 15.70
CA VAL A 365 2.92 -19.16 15.34
C VAL A 365 2.95 -18.21 16.53
N TYR A 366 2.51 -18.63 17.72
CA TYR A 366 2.60 -17.77 18.92
C TYR A 366 4.04 -17.36 19.26
N GLY A 367 4.98 -18.27 19.08
CA GLY A 367 6.41 -17.99 19.23
C GLY A 367 6.90 -16.88 18.28
N LEU A 368 6.49 -16.88 17.01
CA LEU A 368 6.91 -15.86 16.04
C LEU A 368 6.59 -14.43 16.45
N PHE A 369 5.50 -14.25 17.20
CA PHE A 369 5.03 -12.94 17.67
C PHE A 369 5.38 -12.68 19.13
N ASN A 370 6.09 -13.61 19.80
CA ASN A 370 6.40 -13.56 21.22
C ASN A 370 5.14 -13.36 22.10
N GLU A 371 4.04 -14.01 21.70
CA GLU A 371 2.74 -13.94 22.36
C GLU A 371 2.54 -15.13 23.30
N THR A 372 1.83 -14.92 24.42
CA THR A 372 1.44 -16.02 25.30
C THR A 372 0.42 -16.91 24.62
N ILE A 373 0.67 -18.21 24.61
CA ILE A 373 -0.22 -19.19 23.95
C ILE A 373 -1.58 -19.23 24.67
N ASP A 374 -2.65 -19.02 23.92
CA ASP A 374 -4.00 -19.22 24.42
C ASP A 374 -4.28 -20.74 24.50
N THR A 375 -4.59 -21.25 25.68
CA THR A 375 -4.84 -22.69 25.87
C THR A 375 -6.00 -23.19 25.00
N SER A 376 -7.05 -22.38 24.84
CA SER A 376 -8.18 -22.64 23.95
C SER A 376 -7.83 -22.60 22.46
N ALA A 377 -6.66 -22.08 22.07
CA ALA A 377 -6.17 -22.19 20.70
C ALA A 377 -5.48 -23.54 20.44
N LEU A 378 -4.90 -24.17 21.48
CA LEU A 378 -4.34 -25.53 21.39
C LEU A 378 -5.43 -26.60 21.37
N GLU A 379 -6.53 -26.32 22.05
CA GLU A 379 -7.69 -27.20 22.21
C GLU A 379 -8.96 -26.43 21.85
N PRO A 380 -9.27 -26.29 20.54
CA PRO A 380 -10.45 -25.56 20.10
C PRO A 380 -11.71 -26.12 20.77
N PRO A 381 -12.63 -25.29 21.30
CA PRO A 381 -13.73 -25.76 22.13
C PRO A 381 -14.95 -26.23 21.33
N ALA A 382 -14.98 -26.02 20.01
CA ALA A 382 -16.18 -26.17 19.20
C ALA A 382 -16.08 -27.30 18.18
N LEU A 383 -17.18 -28.04 18.03
CA LEU A 383 -17.40 -29.03 16.98
C LEU A 383 -18.27 -28.42 15.87
N PRO A 384 -18.12 -28.86 14.60
CA PRO A 384 -19.12 -28.56 13.58
C PRO A 384 -20.48 -29.11 14.01
N SER A 385 -21.56 -28.36 13.73
CA SER A 385 -22.92 -28.74 14.14
C SER A 385 -23.49 -29.94 13.36
N HIS A 386 -22.86 -30.28 12.23
CA HIS A 386 -23.26 -31.34 11.31
C HIS A 386 -22.03 -32.12 10.81
N MET A 387 -22.26 -33.04 9.89
CA MET A 387 -21.20 -33.73 9.14
C MET A 387 -20.19 -32.71 8.59
N SER A 388 -18.89 -32.92 8.86
CA SER A 388 -17.85 -32.10 8.25
C SER A 388 -17.85 -32.37 6.74
N PHE A 389 -17.99 -31.32 5.96
CA PHE A 389 -17.95 -31.41 4.50
C PHE A 389 -16.53 -31.77 4.05
N ALA A 390 -15.52 -31.15 4.66
CA ALA A 390 -14.12 -31.40 4.35
C ALA A 390 -13.70 -32.85 4.64
N LEU A 391 -14.17 -33.42 5.75
CA LEU A 391 -13.85 -34.81 6.13
C LEU A 391 -14.81 -35.85 5.53
N GLY A 392 -15.96 -35.42 5.00
CA GLY A 392 -17.00 -36.31 4.48
C GLY A 392 -17.63 -37.22 5.53
N ARG A 393 -17.45 -36.93 6.82
CA ARG A 393 -17.95 -37.74 7.95
C ARG A 393 -18.31 -36.88 9.15
N GLN A 394 -19.15 -37.44 10.03
CA GLN A 394 -19.37 -36.87 11.36
C GLN A 394 -18.19 -37.26 12.26
N THR A 395 -17.77 -36.34 13.12
CA THR A 395 -16.67 -36.55 14.08
C THR A 395 -17.23 -36.67 15.48
N GLU A 396 -16.63 -37.55 16.29
CA GLU A 396 -17.14 -37.89 17.62
C GLU A 396 -16.67 -36.90 18.69
N SER A 397 -15.52 -36.25 18.48
CA SER A 397 -14.92 -35.31 19.42
C SER A 397 -14.20 -34.17 18.69
N THR A 398 -14.00 -33.03 19.38
CA THR A 398 -13.25 -31.91 18.80
C THR A 398 -11.82 -32.29 18.47
N GLU A 399 -11.23 -33.18 19.26
CA GLU A 399 -9.89 -33.71 19.03
C GLU A 399 -9.83 -34.55 17.74
N ASP A 400 -10.80 -35.44 17.50
CA ASP A 400 -10.90 -36.21 16.25
C ASP A 400 -11.07 -35.28 15.04
N TYR A 401 -11.91 -34.26 15.17
CA TYR A 401 -12.12 -33.26 14.13
C TYR A 401 -10.86 -32.47 13.81
N VAL A 402 -10.23 -31.85 14.81
CA VAL A 402 -9.02 -31.03 14.65
C VAL A 402 -7.87 -31.87 14.12
N GLY A 403 -7.64 -33.06 14.67
CA GLY A 403 -6.55 -33.94 14.24
C GLY A 403 -6.74 -34.46 12.81
N SER A 404 -7.96 -34.90 12.46
CA SER A 404 -8.28 -35.35 11.11
C SER A 404 -8.19 -34.22 10.09
N LEU A 405 -8.73 -33.05 10.41
CA LEU A 405 -8.70 -31.88 9.52
C LEU A 405 -7.26 -31.38 9.32
N TRP A 406 -6.46 -31.30 10.38
CA TRP A 406 -5.06 -30.92 10.28
C TRP A 406 -4.27 -31.87 9.38
N THR A 407 -4.44 -33.18 9.58
CA THR A 407 -3.79 -34.21 8.75
C THR A 407 -4.17 -34.05 7.29
N LEU A 408 -5.45 -33.79 7.00
CA LEU A 408 -5.94 -33.53 5.65
C LEU A 408 -5.32 -32.25 5.05
N CYS A 409 -5.25 -31.16 5.81
CA CYS A 409 -4.64 -29.91 5.38
C CYS A 409 -3.15 -30.09 5.04
N LEU A 410 -2.40 -30.85 5.84
CA LEU A 410 -1.01 -31.21 5.55
C LEU A 410 -0.87 -32.05 4.29
N GLN A 411 -1.76 -33.03 4.08
CA GLN A 411 -1.75 -33.86 2.87
C GLN A 411 -1.92 -33.03 1.60
N HIS A 412 -2.65 -31.92 1.67
CA HIS A 412 -2.86 -31.02 0.53
C HIS A 412 -1.89 -29.84 0.45
N SER A 413 -1.03 -29.62 1.45
CA SER A 413 -0.14 -28.47 1.53
C SER A 413 1.33 -28.84 1.42
N GLU A 414 2.15 -27.87 1.01
CA GLU A 414 3.62 -27.99 0.98
C GLU A 414 4.28 -27.37 2.21
N SER A 415 3.51 -26.59 3.00
CA SER A 415 4.03 -25.88 4.17
C SER A 415 3.06 -25.79 5.33
N THR A 416 3.60 -25.58 6.53
CA THR A 416 2.84 -25.40 7.77
C THR A 416 1.89 -24.21 7.71
N PHE A 417 2.32 -23.04 7.20
CA PHE A 417 1.44 -21.87 7.10
C PHE A 417 0.35 -22.03 6.06
N SER A 418 0.65 -22.68 4.93
CA SER A 418 -0.37 -22.99 3.93
C SER A 418 -1.39 -23.98 4.48
N ALA A 419 -0.95 -25.01 5.20
CA ALA A 419 -1.84 -25.97 5.87
C ALA A 419 -2.73 -25.27 6.91
N MET A 420 -2.15 -24.40 7.74
CA MET A 420 -2.90 -23.63 8.73
C MET A 420 -3.87 -22.63 8.09
N TYR A 421 -3.52 -22.03 6.95
CA TYR A 421 -4.44 -21.21 6.17
C TYR A 421 -5.65 -22.02 5.68
N ILE A 422 -5.43 -23.21 5.10
CA ILE A 422 -6.52 -24.10 4.67
C ILE A 422 -7.37 -24.49 5.89
N PHE A 423 -6.74 -24.88 7.00
CA PHE A 423 -7.42 -25.23 8.24
C PHE A 423 -8.33 -24.08 8.69
N CYS A 424 -7.82 -22.85 8.78
CA CYS A 424 -8.61 -21.68 9.17
C CYS A 424 -9.76 -21.38 8.19
N CYS A 425 -9.56 -21.59 6.88
CA CYS A 425 -10.62 -21.44 5.89
C CYS A 425 -11.74 -22.46 6.10
N VAL A 426 -11.42 -23.74 6.28
CA VAL A 426 -12.41 -24.81 6.51
C VAL A 426 -13.11 -24.59 7.85
N TRP A 427 -12.34 -24.33 8.91
CA TRP A 427 -12.88 -24.04 10.24
C TRP A 427 -13.89 -22.89 10.22
N PHE A 428 -13.56 -21.78 9.55
CA PHE A 428 -14.47 -20.64 9.44
C PHE A 428 -15.79 -20.99 8.72
N ILE A 429 -15.76 -21.89 7.74
CA ILE A 429 -16.96 -22.29 7.01
C ILE A 429 -17.81 -23.27 7.81
N GLU A 430 -17.19 -24.25 8.47
CA GLU A 430 -17.91 -25.33 9.15
C GLU A 430 -18.32 -24.98 10.58
N VAL A 431 -17.50 -24.19 11.29
CA VAL A 431 -17.68 -23.85 12.71
C VAL A 431 -17.96 -22.36 12.90
N GLY A 432 -17.33 -21.49 12.10
CA GLY A 432 -17.48 -20.03 12.21
C GLY A 432 -16.54 -19.39 13.23
N ASN A 433 -16.83 -18.13 13.57
CA ASN A 433 -16.03 -17.35 14.52
C ASN A 433 -16.44 -17.66 15.97
N VAL A 434 -16.08 -18.85 16.46
CA VAL A 434 -16.47 -19.35 17.79
C VAL A 434 -15.23 -19.62 18.65
N GLY A 435 -15.35 -19.41 19.96
CA GLY A 435 -14.33 -19.81 20.92
C GLY A 435 -13.00 -19.07 20.75
N GLY A 436 -13.04 -17.80 20.35
CA GLY A 436 -11.85 -16.97 20.12
C GLY A 436 -11.24 -17.08 18.73
N PHE A 437 -11.63 -18.08 17.91
CA PHE A 437 -11.22 -18.12 16.51
C PHE A 437 -11.89 -17.00 15.73
N HIS A 438 -11.07 -16.15 15.12
CA HIS A 438 -11.53 -15.05 14.29
C HIS A 438 -10.73 -15.02 13.00
N ILE A 439 -11.37 -14.67 11.89
CA ILE A 439 -10.70 -14.55 10.58
C ILE A 439 -9.54 -13.55 10.60
N PHE A 440 -9.62 -12.55 11.48
CA PHE A 440 -8.76 -11.38 11.53
C PHE A 440 -8.25 -11.16 12.96
N PRO A 441 -7.12 -11.77 13.35
CA PRO A 441 -6.67 -11.83 14.74
C PRO A 441 -6.00 -10.53 15.22
N PHE A 442 -5.24 -9.88 14.34
CA PHE A 442 -4.57 -8.62 14.63
C PHE A 442 -5.33 -7.44 14.06
N GLN A 443 -5.56 -6.43 14.90
CA GLN A 443 -6.21 -5.17 14.56
C GLN A 443 -5.18 -4.04 14.49
N CYS A 444 -5.47 -3.05 13.64
CA CYS A 444 -4.70 -1.82 13.59
C CYS A 444 -4.86 -1.01 14.88
N HIS A 445 -3.77 -0.40 15.36
CA HIS A 445 -3.81 0.48 16.54
C HIS A 445 -4.59 1.77 16.29
N SER A 446 -4.60 2.24 15.04
CA SER A 446 -5.30 3.45 14.67
C SER A 446 -5.83 3.37 13.25
N HIS A 447 -6.89 4.14 12.99
CA HIS A 447 -7.42 4.39 11.65
C HIS A 447 -6.75 5.58 10.96
N ARG A 448 -5.64 6.11 11.51
CA ARG A 448 -4.94 7.29 10.96
C ARG A 448 -4.13 7.00 9.69
N GLY A 449 -4.41 5.90 8.99
CA GLY A 449 -3.67 5.51 7.80
C GLY A 449 -2.23 5.07 8.06
N ASP A 450 -1.56 4.63 6.99
CA ASP A 450 -0.11 4.45 6.93
C ASP A 450 0.54 5.46 5.97
N LEU A 451 1.84 5.31 5.77
CA LEU A 451 2.60 6.06 4.78
C LEU A 451 2.03 5.94 3.36
N THR A 452 1.47 4.80 2.95
CA THR A 452 0.84 4.67 1.62
C THR A 452 -0.48 5.41 1.56
N THR A 453 -1.30 5.34 2.61
CA THR A 453 -2.52 6.14 2.75
C THR A 453 -2.21 7.61 2.54
N TRP A 454 -1.19 8.10 3.25
CA TRP A 454 -0.71 9.46 3.13
C TRP A 454 -0.22 9.80 1.71
N GLN A 455 0.59 8.93 1.09
CA GLN A 455 1.05 9.12 -0.29
C GLN A 455 -0.10 9.17 -1.29
N ILE A 456 -1.12 8.32 -1.15
CA ILE A 456 -2.31 8.30 -2.01
C ILE A 456 -3.08 9.62 -1.90
N ILE A 457 -3.41 10.02 -0.67
CA ILE A 457 -4.09 11.27 -0.34
C ILE A 457 -3.33 12.46 -0.96
N TRP A 458 -2.02 12.51 -0.71
CA TRP A 458 -1.18 13.60 -1.17
C TRP A 458 -1.12 13.66 -2.71
N ARG A 459 -1.02 12.51 -3.37
CA ARG A 459 -1.02 12.41 -4.85
C ARG A 459 -2.34 12.85 -5.47
N GLN A 460 -3.47 12.63 -4.81
CA GLN A 460 -4.74 13.17 -5.26
C GLN A 460 -4.71 14.70 -5.20
N GLY A 461 -4.28 15.28 -4.07
CA GLY A 461 -4.14 16.74 -3.95
C GLY A 461 -3.20 17.34 -5.01
N TRP A 462 -2.09 16.66 -5.30
CA TRP A 462 -1.18 17.04 -6.38
C TRP A 462 -1.83 17.03 -7.77
N TYR A 463 -2.56 15.97 -8.09
CA TYR A 463 -3.25 15.84 -9.36
C TYR A 463 -4.29 16.95 -9.53
N GLU A 464 -5.06 17.25 -8.50
CA GLU A 464 -6.02 18.35 -8.51
C GLU A 464 -5.34 19.72 -8.75
N CYS A 465 -4.19 19.97 -8.12
CA CYS A 465 -3.39 21.16 -8.40
C CYS A 465 -2.94 21.24 -9.86
N LEU A 466 -2.46 20.13 -10.44
CA LEU A 466 -2.02 20.10 -11.83
C LEU A 466 -3.15 20.36 -12.80
N VAL A 467 -4.31 19.73 -12.60
CA VAL A 467 -5.47 19.95 -13.48
C VAL A 467 -5.96 21.39 -13.38
N ALA A 468 -6.00 21.97 -12.17
CA ALA A 468 -6.33 23.38 -11.97
C ALA A 468 -5.39 24.31 -12.76
N GLN A 469 -4.08 24.05 -12.71
CA GLN A 469 -3.09 24.84 -13.44
C GLN A 469 -3.17 24.63 -14.96
N LEU A 470 -3.43 23.41 -15.42
CA LEU A 470 -3.58 23.12 -16.84
C LEU A 470 -4.74 23.92 -17.43
N ILE A 471 -5.83 24.09 -16.68
CA ILE A 471 -6.95 24.95 -17.08
C ILE A 471 -6.49 26.40 -17.22
N THR A 472 -5.78 26.91 -16.22
CA THR A 472 -5.21 28.27 -16.24
C THR A 472 -4.23 28.49 -17.39
N SER A 473 -3.44 27.47 -17.72
CA SER A 473 -2.38 27.54 -18.74
C SER A 473 -2.87 27.14 -20.14
N SER A 474 -4.12 26.68 -20.27
CA SER A 474 -4.64 26.10 -21.51
C SER A 474 -4.59 27.04 -22.73
N PRO A 475 -4.83 28.37 -22.63
CA PRO A 475 -4.71 29.25 -23.78
C PRO A 475 -3.28 29.30 -24.31
N LEU A 476 -2.30 29.35 -23.39
CA LEU A 476 -0.88 29.45 -23.71
C LEU A 476 -0.39 28.18 -24.42
N VAL A 477 -0.83 27.01 -23.93
CA VAL A 477 -0.57 25.71 -24.59
C VAL A 477 -1.22 25.65 -25.97
N ALA A 478 -2.48 26.08 -26.10
CA ALA A 478 -3.20 26.07 -27.38
C ALA A 478 -2.57 27.02 -28.41
N PHE A 479 -2.19 28.23 -28.00
CA PHE A 479 -1.52 29.20 -28.86
C PHE A 479 -0.17 28.68 -29.34
N ALA A 480 0.62 28.07 -28.45
CA ALA A 480 1.91 27.54 -28.84
C ALA A 480 1.81 26.30 -29.73
N PHE A 481 0.82 25.43 -29.49
CA PHE A 481 0.52 24.33 -30.41
C PHE A 481 0.12 24.84 -31.80
N ALA A 482 -0.78 25.82 -31.86
CA ALA A 482 -1.18 26.44 -33.13
C ALA A 482 0.01 27.10 -33.82
N ALA A 483 0.85 27.84 -33.10
CA ALA A 483 2.03 28.50 -33.65
C ALA A 483 3.08 27.49 -34.15
N GLY A 484 3.25 26.35 -33.48
CA GLY A 484 4.21 25.31 -33.89
C GLY A 484 3.71 24.38 -35.00
N VAL A 485 2.40 24.17 -35.14
CA VAL A 485 1.80 23.32 -36.19
C VAL A 485 1.50 24.11 -37.48
N LEU A 486 1.23 25.42 -37.36
CA LEU A 486 0.93 26.30 -38.50
C LEU A 486 2.17 27.00 -39.08
N GLN A 487 3.35 26.75 -38.50
CA GLN A 487 4.67 27.07 -39.07
C GLN A 487 5.24 25.82 -39.73
#